data_AF-A0A7X1DDH9-F1
#
_entry.id   AF-A0A7X1DDH9-F1
#
_cell.length_a   1.000
_cell.length_b   1.000
_cell.length_c   1.000
_cell.angle_alpha   90.00
_cell.angle_beta   90.00
_cell.angle_gamma   90.00
#
_symmetry.space_group_name_H-M   'P 1'
#
loop_
_entity.id
_entity.type
_entity.pdbx_description
1 polymer ?
#
loop_
_entity_poly.entity_id
_entity_poly.type
_entity_poly.pdbx_seq_one_letter_code
_entity_poly.pdbx_strand_id
1 'polypeptide(L)'
;MLKIPDILNSPSFYDAKLDYKWNSNMRYDWDEKVSNQKLFHIFLKLNHKASIGMAAALAEWVYWRLHTKDDIDILEKHIETLWASIIDKRYVKKWEYDFIPGENDKVHGVKTIALESLERSNRNFLDGAYNISAELDGQAMLARYICPDKKLFDSWLESCIRKLIPLFPIEYDRDNPSAYNDDEDPYYDSSHEQPIPREFFFSSDFDYTPRNTQVALDNLLSNLSYTNNELLNTPETMLAEGFIGTSYRYGGE
;
A
#
# COMPACT_ATOMS: atom_id res chain seq x y z
N MET A 1 -11.82 -8.14 -5.55
CA MET A 1 -12.12 -6.91 -6.30
C MET A 1 -12.38 -5.80 -5.30
N LEU A 2 -11.60 -4.71 -5.42
CA LEU A 2 -11.67 -3.57 -4.53
C LEU A 2 -12.98 -2.81 -4.74
N LYS A 3 -13.59 -2.32 -3.66
CA LYS A 3 -14.77 -1.46 -3.72
C LYS A 3 -14.34 -0.01 -3.59
N ILE A 4 -14.79 0.86 -4.48
CA ILE A 4 -14.46 2.29 -4.41
C ILE A 4 -14.85 2.88 -3.04
N PRO A 5 -13.91 3.52 -2.31
CA PRO A 5 -14.21 4.21 -1.06
C PRO A 5 -15.22 5.34 -1.26
N ASP A 6 -16.08 5.59 -0.28
CA ASP A 6 -17.06 6.68 -0.33
C ASP A 6 -16.40 8.06 -0.57
N ILE A 7 -15.24 8.31 0.04
CA ILE A 7 -14.47 9.54 -0.16
C ILE A 7 -13.97 9.72 -1.61
N LEU A 8 -13.81 8.63 -2.36
CA LEU A 8 -13.35 8.61 -3.76
C LEU A 8 -14.50 8.43 -4.75
N ASN A 9 -15.67 7.98 -4.28
CA ASN A 9 -16.84 7.68 -5.08
C ASN A 9 -17.62 8.94 -5.47
N SER A 10 -16.96 9.80 -6.25
CA SER A 10 -17.58 10.99 -6.83
C SER A 10 -17.13 11.18 -8.27
N PRO A 11 -18.03 11.46 -9.22
CA PRO A 11 -17.65 11.86 -10.58
C PRO A 11 -16.72 13.07 -10.59
N SER A 12 -16.81 13.96 -9.59
CA SER A 12 -15.90 15.09 -9.43
C SER A 12 -14.46 14.69 -9.11
N PHE A 13 -14.21 13.41 -8.80
CA PHE A 13 -12.90 12.83 -8.57
C PHE A 13 -12.46 11.98 -9.77
N TYR A 14 -13.14 10.87 -10.04
CA TYR A 14 -12.72 9.89 -11.05
C TYR A 14 -12.97 10.36 -12.50
N ASP A 15 -14.00 11.18 -12.74
CA ASP A 15 -14.32 11.73 -14.06
C ASP A 15 -13.81 13.16 -14.28
N ALA A 16 -13.22 13.78 -13.26
CA ALA A 16 -12.58 15.08 -13.42
C ALA A 16 -11.52 15.04 -14.53
N LYS A 17 -11.38 16.16 -15.26
CA LYS A 17 -10.35 16.32 -16.29
C LYS A 17 -8.96 16.15 -15.68
N LEU A 18 -8.09 15.39 -16.35
CA LEU A 18 -6.68 15.23 -15.99
C LEU A 18 -5.90 16.50 -16.39
N ASP A 19 -5.90 17.52 -15.54
CA ASP A 19 -5.30 18.85 -15.78
C ASP A 19 -3.82 18.95 -15.39
N TYR A 20 -3.28 17.94 -14.70
CA TYR A 20 -1.85 17.85 -14.40
C TYR A 20 -1.01 17.69 -15.68
N LYS A 21 0.22 18.21 -15.59
CA LYS A 21 1.21 18.14 -16.67
C LYS A 21 1.93 16.79 -16.62
N TRP A 22 2.17 16.21 -17.78
CA TRP A 22 2.97 14.99 -17.89
C TRP A 22 3.78 15.07 -19.18
N ASN A 23 5.02 14.59 -19.12
CA ASN A 23 5.90 14.44 -20.27
C ASN A 23 6.77 13.20 -20.08
N SER A 24 7.47 12.78 -21.14
CA SER A 24 8.33 11.59 -21.15
C SER A 24 9.47 11.62 -20.13
N ASN A 25 9.87 12.79 -19.62
CA ASN A 25 10.95 12.94 -18.66
C ASN A 25 10.45 12.86 -17.21
N MET A 26 9.13 12.93 -16.98
CA MET A 26 8.56 12.94 -15.63
C MET A 26 8.93 11.70 -14.82
N ARG A 27 9.11 10.54 -15.45
CA ARG A 27 9.56 9.32 -14.77
C ARG A 27 10.96 9.49 -14.17
N TYR A 28 11.92 9.94 -14.96
CA TYR A 28 13.31 10.12 -14.52
C TYR A 28 13.44 11.23 -13.48
N ASP A 29 12.65 12.28 -13.63
CA ASP A 29 12.71 13.44 -12.75
C ASP A 29 11.85 13.26 -11.49
N TRP A 30 11.05 12.19 -11.36
CA TRP A 30 10.04 12.09 -10.29
C TRP A 30 10.68 12.16 -8.91
N ASP A 31 11.65 11.27 -8.64
CA ASP A 31 12.28 11.17 -7.32
C ASP A 31 12.93 12.49 -6.89
N GLU A 32 13.52 13.25 -7.84
CA GLU A 32 14.09 14.58 -7.57
C GLU A 32 13.03 15.66 -7.35
N LYS A 33 11.88 15.58 -8.03
CA LYS A 33 10.86 16.65 -8.03
C LYS A 33 9.89 16.59 -6.85
N VAL A 34 9.71 15.44 -6.22
CA VAL A 34 8.57 15.21 -5.33
C VAL A 34 8.93 14.67 -3.95
N SER A 35 10.21 14.62 -3.59
CA SER A 35 10.59 14.37 -2.20
C SER A 35 10.02 15.45 -1.28
N ASN A 36 9.33 15.01 -0.23
CA ASN A 36 8.86 15.87 0.84
C ASN A 36 9.48 15.40 2.14
N GLN A 37 10.67 15.94 2.46
CA GLN A 37 11.43 15.53 3.63
C GLN A 37 10.61 15.59 4.93
N LYS A 38 9.75 16.59 5.13
CA LYS A 38 8.93 16.67 6.34
C LYS A 38 7.97 15.50 6.44
N LEU A 39 7.32 15.15 5.33
CA LEU A 39 6.41 14.01 5.26
C LEU A 39 7.15 12.68 5.40
N PHE A 40 8.32 12.55 4.76
CA PHE A 40 9.21 11.41 4.94
C PHE A 40 9.52 11.15 6.42
N HIS A 41 10.00 12.16 7.16
CA HIS A 41 10.28 12.04 8.60
C HIS A 41 9.05 11.70 9.45
N ILE A 42 7.85 12.08 9.00
CA ILE A 42 6.59 11.69 9.66
C ILE A 42 6.35 10.20 9.43
N PHE A 43 6.52 9.71 8.20
CA PHE A 43 6.35 8.30 7.87
C PHE A 43 7.37 7.38 8.53
N LEU A 44 8.59 7.86 8.83
CA LEU A 44 9.57 7.09 9.60
C LEU A 44 9.07 6.63 10.98
N LYS A 45 8.01 7.26 11.50
CA LYS A 45 7.41 6.94 12.81
C LYS A 45 6.45 5.76 12.76
N LEU A 46 6.10 5.28 11.58
CA LEU A 46 5.17 4.17 11.38
C LEU A 46 5.91 2.84 11.47
N ASN A 47 5.26 1.82 12.03
CA ASN A 47 5.73 0.44 11.96
C ASN A 47 5.59 -0.13 10.53
N HIS A 48 5.99 -1.40 10.33
CA HIS A 48 6.00 -1.99 8.98
C HIS A 48 4.60 -2.14 8.39
N LYS A 49 3.66 -2.72 9.14
CA LYS A 49 2.28 -2.93 8.68
C LYS A 49 1.53 -1.63 8.45
N ALA A 50 1.77 -0.59 9.25
CA ALA A 50 1.26 0.76 9.01
C ALA A 50 1.83 1.40 7.76
N SER A 51 3.13 1.19 7.49
CA SER A 51 3.77 1.72 6.29
C SER A 51 3.20 1.06 5.03
N ILE A 52 3.00 -0.25 5.03
CA ILE A 52 2.40 -0.97 3.90
C ILE A 52 0.91 -0.66 3.73
N GLY A 53 0.16 -0.53 4.82
CA GLY A 53 -1.23 -0.07 4.76
C GLY A 53 -1.35 1.33 4.15
N MET A 54 -0.44 2.24 4.51
CA MET A 54 -0.38 3.56 3.88
C MET A 54 -0.02 3.49 2.40
N ALA A 55 0.95 2.65 2.00
CA ALA A 55 1.31 2.47 0.60
C ALA A 55 0.11 1.97 -0.23
N ALA A 56 -0.60 0.94 0.26
CA ALA A 56 -1.80 0.42 -0.39
C ALA A 56 -2.90 1.48 -0.50
N ALA A 57 -3.17 2.22 0.58
CA ALA A 57 -4.19 3.26 0.58
C ALA A 57 -3.84 4.44 -0.36
N LEU A 58 -2.57 4.84 -0.43
CA LEU A 58 -2.09 5.86 -1.38
C LEU A 58 -2.23 5.40 -2.82
N ALA A 59 -1.90 4.14 -3.11
CA ALA A 59 -2.09 3.57 -4.43
C ALA A 59 -3.57 3.50 -4.84
N GLU A 60 -4.50 3.30 -3.89
CA GLU A 60 -5.93 3.36 -4.19
C GLU A 60 -6.40 4.74 -4.66
N TRP A 61 -5.82 5.84 -4.15
CA TRP A 61 -6.08 7.16 -4.71
C TRP A 61 -5.68 7.24 -6.18
N VAL A 62 -4.54 6.64 -6.54
CA VAL A 62 -4.07 6.58 -7.93
C VAL A 62 -4.98 5.70 -8.79
N TYR A 63 -5.27 4.50 -8.31
CA TYR A 63 -6.13 3.55 -8.99
C TYR A 63 -7.51 4.14 -9.27
N TRP A 64 -8.25 4.57 -8.25
CA TRP A 64 -9.60 5.11 -8.43
C TRP A 64 -9.61 6.43 -9.21
N ARG A 65 -8.53 7.21 -9.19
CA ARG A 65 -8.44 8.42 -10.02
C ARG A 65 -8.40 8.09 -11.52
N LEU A 66 -7.81 6.95 -11.88
CA LEU A 66 -7.50 6.58 -13.26
C LEU A 66 -8.34 5.40 -13.78
N HIS A 67 -9.11 4.71 -12.93
CA HIS A 67 -9.81 3.46 -13.29
C HIS A 67 -10.81 3.56 -14.45
N THR A 68 -11.34 4.76 -14.77
CA THR A 68 -12.24 4.96 -15.93
C THR A 68 -11.49 5.34 -17.21
N LYS A 69 -10.15 5.35 -17.19
CA LYS A 69 -9.31 5.91 -18.27
C LYS A 69 -8.57 4.85 -19.08
N ASP A 70 -8.57 3.61 -18.64
CA ASP A 70 -8.01 2.44 -19.33
C ASP A 70 -8.63 1.14 -18.80
N ASP A 71 -8.54 0.07 -19.58
CA ASP A 71 -9.07 -1.26 -19.21
C ASP A 71 -8.00 -2.16 -18.55
N ILE A 72 -6.76 -1.66 -18.41
CA ILE A 72 -5.65 -2.42 -17.85
C ILE A 72 -5.55 -2.16 -16.35
N ASP A 73 -6.01 -3.14 -15.58
CA ASP A 73 -6.06 -3.05 -14.14
C ASP A 73 -4.97 -3.83 -13.42
N ILE A 74 -3.72 -3.59 -13.84
CA ILE A 74 -2.58 -4.17 -13.16
C ILE A 74 -2.43 -3.61 -11.75
N LEU A 75 -2.85 -2.36 -11.50
CA LEU A 75 -2.67 -1.69 -10.21
C LEU A 75 -3.61 -2.25 -9.13
N GLU A 76 -4.86 -2.60 -9.45
CA GLU A 76 -5.78 -3.24 -8.50
C GLU A 76 -5.17 -4.52 -7.91
N LYS A 77 -4.63 -5.40 -8.76
CA LYS A 77 -4.03 -6.67 -8.31
C LYS A 77 -2.90 -6.46 -7.31
N HIS A 78 -2.03 -5.49 -7.57
CA HIS A 78 -0.92 -5.16 -6.67
C HIS A 78 -1.42 -4.58 -5.35
N ILE A 79 -2.41 -3.69 -5.39
CA ILE A 79 -3.03 -3.14 -4.17
C ILE A 79 -3.68 -4.24 -3.33
N GLU A 80 -4.44 -5.15 -3.95
CA GLU A 80 -5.04 -6.30 -3.25
C GLU A 80 -3.97 -7.14 -2.54
N THR A 81 -2.84 -7.39 -3.20
CA THR A 81 -1.75 -8.17 -2.58
C THR A 81 -1.09 -7.44 -1.42
N LEU A 82 -0.90 -6.12 -1.47
CA LEU A 82 -0.41 -5.37 -0.30
C LEU A 82 -1.37 -5.45 0.88
N TRP A 83 -2.69 -5.36 0.63
CA TRP A 83 -3.67 -5.54 1.69
C TRP A 83 -3.61 -6.95 2.31
N ALA A 84 -3.37 -7.98 1.50
CA ALA A 84 -3.19 -9.35 1.98
C ALA A 84 -1.87 -9.53 2.75
N SER A 85 -0.77 -8.92 2.30
CA SER A 85 0.56 -9.09 2.91
C SER A 85 0.66 -8.49 4.31
N ILE A 86 -0.11 -7.43 4.60
CA ILE A 86 -0.25 -6.85 5.95
C ILE A 86 -0.77 -7.90 6.95
N ILE A 87 -1.63 -8.81 6.50
CA ILE A 87 -2.16 -9.89 7.34
C ILE A 87 -1.09 -10.95 7.55
N ASP A 88 -0.57 -11.50 6.45
CA ASP A 88 0.49 -12.50 6.45
C ASP A 88 1.28 -12.43 5.14
N LYS A 89 2.61 -12.38 5.23
CA LYS A 89 3.51 -12.31 4.06
C LYS A 89 3.33 -13.49 3.11
N ARG A 90 2.90 -14.65 3.59
CA ARG A 90 2.72 -15.88 2.78
C ARG A 90 1.53 -15.79 1.83
N TYR A 91 0.61 -14.84 1.99
CA TYR A 91 -0.45 -14.60 1.02
C TYR A 91 0.07 -14.18 -0.35
N VAL A 92 1.28 -13.61 -0.42
CA VAL A 92 1.77 -12.96 -1.64
C VAL A 92 3.05 -13.60 -2.15
N LYS A 93 3.18 -13.63 -3.47
CA LYS A 93 4.43 -13.97 -4.15
C LYS A 93 5.36 -12.77 -4.14
N LYS A 94 6.67 -13.02 -4.21
CA LYS A 94 7.61 -11.99 -4.66
C LYS A 94 7.23 -11.60 -6.08
N TRP A 95 7.13 -10.30 -6.34
CA TRP A 95 6.77 -9.81 -7.67
C TRP A 95 7.96 -9.95 -8.61
N GLU A 96 7.77 -10.66 -9.71
CA GLU A 96 8.72 -10.71 -10.82
C GLU A 96 8.16 -9.82 -11.93
N TYR A 97 8.82 -8.70 -12.21
CA TYR A 97 8.27 -7.66 -13.06
C TYR A 97 9.12 -7.46 -14.33
N ASP A 98 8.53 -7.75 -15.49
CA ASP A 98 9.11 -7.47 -16.82
C ASP A 98 8.38 -6.34 -17.58
N PHE A 99 7.32 -5.75 -17.01
CA PHE A 99 6.34 -4.97 -17.79
C PHE A 99 6.22 -3.50 -17.40
N ILE A 100 6.89 -2.59 -18.09
CA ILE A 100 6.69 -1.16 -17.89
C ILE A 100 5.56 -0.67 -18.82
N PRO A 101 4.37 -0.26 -18.32
CA PRO A 101 3.38 0.42 -19.16
C PRO A 101 4.02 1.64 -19.83
N GLY A 102 3.73 1.86 -21.11
CA GLY A 102 4.30 2.92 -21.91
C GLY A 102 4.28 4.29 -21.19
N GLU A 103 5.46 4.91 -21.06
CA GLU A 103 5.71 5.96 -20.07
C GLU A 103 5.29 7.37 -20.51
N ASN A 104 4.85 7.50 -21.77
CA ASN A 104 4.81 8.78 -22.45
C ASN A 104 3.50 9.56 -22.27
N ASP A 105 2.39 8.90 -21.94
CA ASP A 105 1.13 9.58 -21.63
C ASP A 105 0.85 9.62 -20.12
N LYS A 106 -0.03 10.57 -19.77
CA LYS A 106 -0.27 10.97 -18.39
C LYS A 106 -1.01 9.94 -17.54
N VAL A 107 -1.66 8.95 -18.16
CA VAL A 107 -2.38 7.89 -17.43
C VAL A 107 -1.40 6.76 -17.14
N HIS A 108 -0.80 6.19 -18.19
CA HIS A 108 0.11 5.06 -18.05
C HIS A 108 1.37 5.44 -17.28
N GLY A 109 1.96 6.61 -17.53
CA GLY A 109 3.13 7.05 -16.79
C GLY A 109 2.90 7.17 -15.27
N VAL A 110 1.74 7.68 -14.84
CA VAL A 110 1.39 7.75 -13.41
C VAL A 110 1.23 6.35 -12.82
N LYS A 111 0.54 5.45 -13.53
CA LYS A 111 0.40 4.06 -13.09
C LYS A 111 1.75 3.35 -12.97
N THR A 112 2.66 3.57 -13.91
CA THR A 112 4.02 3.02 -13.87
C THR A 112 4.76 3.44 -12.60
N ILE A 113 4.77 4.73 -12.26
CA ILE A 113 5.44 5.20 -11.04
C ILE A 113 4.78 4.60 -9.79
N ALA A 114 3.45 4.52 -9.76
CA ALA A 114 2.74 3.90 -8.65
C ALA A 114 3.14 2.42 -8.49
N LEU A 115 3.18 1.64 -9.59
CA LEU A 115 3.57 0.23 -9.57
C LEU A 115 5.00 0.03 -9.10
N GLU A 116 5.96 0.78 -9.65
CA GLU A 116 7.38 0.71 -9.25
C GLU A 116 7.55 0.98 -7.76
N SER A 117 6.83 1.96 -7.23
CA SER A 117 6.91 2.34 -5.82
C SER A 117 6.24 1.31 -4.91
N LEU A 118 5.11 0.71 -5.33
CA LEU A 118 4.51 -0.41 -4.61
C LEU A 118 5.43 -1.64 -4.61
N GLU A 119 6.14 -1.89 -5.71
CA GLU A 119 7.04 -3.04 -5.84
C GLU A 119 8.21 -2.94 -4.86
N ARG A 120 8.83 -1.76 -4.80
CA ARG A 120 9.86 -1.45 -3.81
C ARG A 120 9.32 -1.59 -2.38
N SER A 121 8.12 -1.08 -2.12
CA SER A 121 7.47 -1.20 -0.80
C SER A 121 7.23 -2.66 -0.42
N ASN A 122 6.67 -3.47 -1.34
CA ASN A 122 6.40 -4.88 -1.10
C ASN A 122 7.68 -5.68 -0.88
N ARG A 123 8.70 -5.49 -1.75
CA ARG A 123 10.00 -6.17 -1.60
C ARG A 123 10.62 -5.85 -0.25
N ASN A 124 10.73 -4.57 0.10
CA ASN A 124 11.28 -4.14 1.39
C ASN A 124 10.50 -4.74 2.57
N PHE A 125 9.17 -4.87 2.45
CA PHE A 125 8.34 -5.48 3.49
C PHE A 125 8.64 -6.97 3.65
N LEU A 126 8.65 -7.71 2.54
CA LEU A 126 8.87 -9.14 2.53
C LEU A 126 10.25 -9.50 3.05
N ASP A 127 11.27 -8.73 2.64
CA ASP A 127 12.66 -8.91 3.08
C ASP A 127 12.91 -8.38 4.51
N GLY A 128 11.94 -7.71 5.14
CA GLY A 128 12.08 -7.21 6.52
C GLY A 128 13.02 -6.00 6.64
N ALA A 129 13.13 -5.17 5.59
CA ALA A 129 14.02 -4.01 5.58
C ALA A 129 13.58 -2.93 6.58
N TYR A 130 14.54 -2.37 7.32
CA TYR A 130 14.32 -1.30 8.33
C TYR A 130 13.79 0.02 7.72
N ASN A 131 14.06 0.29 6.44
CA ASN A 131 13.58 1.50 5.77
C ASN A 131 12.32 1.25 4.92
N ILE A 132 11.30 0.68 5.54
CA ILE A 132 10.05 0.32 4.86
C ILE A 132 9.26 1.53 4.32
N SER A 133 9.47 2.69 4.93
CA SER A 133 8.74 3.94 4.62
C SER A 133 9.35 4.75 3.48
N ALA A 134 10.43 4.26 2.85
CA ALA A 134 11.26 5.00 1.89
C ALA A 134 10.48 5.59 0.71
N GLU A 135 9.41 4.93 0.32
CA GLU A 135 8.62 5.23 -0.88
C GLU A 135 7.40 6.12 -0.60
N LEU A 136 7.02 6.29 0.68
CA LEU A 136 5.69 6.80 1.05
C LEU A 136 5.50 8.29 0.74
N ASP A 137 6.53 9.13 0.88
CA ASP A 137 6.41 10.56 0.58
C ASP A 137 6.26 10.78 -0.93
N GLY A 138 7.03 10.06 -1.75
CA GLY A 138 6.89 10.03 -3.21
C GLY A 138 5.50 9.58 -3.65
N GLN A 139 4.97 8.48 -3.08
CA GLN A 139 3.61 8.00 -3.36
C GLN A 139 2.54 9.01 -2.95
N ALA A 140 2.69 9.62 -1.77
CA ALA A 140 1.77 10.64 -1.28
C ALA A 140 1.75 11.86 -2.20
N MET A 141 2.92 12.29 -2.68
CA MET A 141 2.99 13.39 -3.62
C MET A 141 2.42 13.00 -5.00
N LEU A 142 2.55 11.74 -5.44
CA LEU A 142 1.95 11.27 -6.70
C LEU A 142 0.42 11.31 -6.62
N ALA A 143 -0.15 10.72 -5.57
CA ALA A 143 -1.59 10.75 -5.33
C ALA A 143 -2.11 12.19 -5.25
N ARG A 144 -1.42 13.06 -4.49
CA ARG A 144 -1.77 14.49 -4.39
C ARG A 144 -1.69 15.22 -5.73
N TYR A 145 -0.71 14.88 -6.56
CA TYR A 145 -0.45 15.54 -7.85
C TYR A 145 -1.61 15.37 -8.82
N ILE A 146 -2.18 14.16 -8.88
CA ILE A 146 -3.30 13.82 -9.78
C ILE A 146 -4.68 14.13 -9.19
N CYS A 147 -4.74 14.43 -7.89
CA CYS A 147 -5.98 14.79 -7.21
C CYS A 147 -6.53 16.15 -7.69
N PRO A 148 -7.80 16.21 -8.13
CA PRO A 148 -8.45 17.48 -8.49
C PRO A 148 -8.67 18.36 -7.25
N ASP A 149 -9.10 17.78 -6.13
CA ASP A 149 -9.21 18.46 -4.84
C ASP A 149 -8.05 18.06 -3.92
N LYS A 150 -7.02 18.92 -3.89
CA LYS A 150 -5.85 18.73 -3.03
C LYS A 150 -6.17 18.89 -1.55
N LYS A 151 -7.17 19.70 -1.19
CA LYS A 151 -7.54 19.90 0.22
C LYS A 151 -8.22 18.66 0.78
N LEU A 152 -9.04 17.99 -0.02
CA LEU A 152 -9.65 16.71 0.34
C LEU A 152 -8.56 15.66 0.62
N PHE A 153 -7.61 15.49 -0.32
CA PHE A 153 -6.49 14.57 -0.15
C PHE A 153 -5.64 14.93 1.08
N ASP A 154 -5.25 16.20 1.22
CA ASP A 154 -4.41 16.66 2.34
C ASP A 154 -5.08 16.39 3.69
N SER A 155 -6.40 16.63 3.79
CA SER A 155 -7.18 16.37 5.01
C SER A 155 -7.30 14.88 5.31
N TRP A 156 -7.49 14.05 4.28
CA TRP A 156 -7.51 12.59 4.43
C TRP A 156 -6.16 12.06 4.91
N LEU A 157 -5.06 12.47 4.28
CA LEU A 157 -3.71 12.03 4.63
C LEU A 157 -3.35 12.44 6.06
N GLU A 158 -3.65 13.68 6.43
CA GLU A 158 -3.43 14.18 7.80
C GLU A 158 -4.23 13.35 8.83
N SER A 159 -5.50 13.06 8.56
CA SER A 159 -6.33 12.23 9.43
C SER A 159 -5.76 10.83 9.60
N CYS A 160 -5.34 10.17 8.51
CA CYS A 160 -4.73 8.84 8.56
C CYS A 160 -3.45 8.86 9.41
N ILE A 161 -2.54 9.81 9.16
CA ILE A 161 -1.28 9.93 9.91
C ILE A 161 -1.54 10.18 11.41
N ARG A 162 -2.49 11.06 11.75
CA ARG A 162 -2.85 11.36 13.15
C ARG A 162 -3.38 10.13 13.90
N LYS A 163 -4.09 9.23 13.20
CA LYS A 163 -4.57 7.96 13.78
C LYS A 163 -3.46 6.91 13.85
N LEU A 164 -2.64 6.79 12.81
CA LEU A 164 -1.63 5.73 12.70
C LEU A 164 -0.51 5.89 13.73
N ILE A 165 0.09 7.07 13.85
CA ILE A 165 1.25 7.29 14.73
C ILE A 165 1.03 6.81 16.17
N PRO A 166 -0.08 7.17 16.86
CA PRO A 166 -0.29 6.72 18.23
C PRO A 166 -0.66 5.23 18.35
N LEU A 167 -1.24 4.61 17.32
CA LEU A 167 -1.73 3.23 17.37
C LEU A 167 -0.70 2.20 16.85
N PHE A 168 0.13 2.59 15.90
CA PHE A 168 1.10 1.74 15.22
C PHE A 168 2.47 2.42 15.10
N PRO A 169 3.04 2.89 16.23
CA PRO A 169 4.37 3.48 16.22
C PRO A 169 5.41 2.43 15.86
N ILE A 170 6.50 2.87 15.24
CA ILE A 170 7.69 2.04 15.06
C ILE A 170 8.20 1.49 16.41
N GLU A 171 8.64 0.24 16.41
CA GLU A 171 9.02 -0.50 17.63
C GLU A 171 10.53 -0.71 17.77
N TYR A 172 11.33 -0.16 16.85
CA TYR A 172 12.79 -0.27 16.82
C TYR A 172 13.47 1.06 16.49
N ASP A 173 14.74 1.18 16.86
CA ASP A 173 15.60 2.31 16.53
C ASP A 173 16.20 2.14 15.12
N ARG A 174 15.84 3.05 14.20
CA ARG A 174 16.35 3.07 12.83
C ARG A 174 17.82 3.49 12.75
N ASP A 175 18.30 4.26 13.73
CA ASP A 175 19.68 4.76 13.72
C ASP A 175 20.66 3.68 14.22
N ASN A 176 20.15 2.58 14.78
CA ASN A 176 20.95 1.45 15.22
C ASN A 176 20.27 0.08 14.96
N PRO A 177 20.08 -0.32 13.68
CA PRO A 177 19.41 -1.58 13.33
C PRO A 177 20.12 -2.82 13.87
N SER A 178 21.46 -2.79 13.95
CA SER A 178 22.27 -3.91 14.45
C SER A 178 22.13 -4.16 15.95
N ALA A 179 21.41 -3.31 16.70
CA ALA A 179 21.10 -3.58 18.10
C ALA A 179 20.06 -4.70 18.27
N TYR A 180 19.36 -5.08 17.20
CA TYR A 180 18.21 -5.97 17.25
C TYR A 180 18.47 -7.36 16.67
N ASN A 181 19.55 -7.57 15.93
CA ASN A 181 19.97 -8.89 15.45
C ASN A 181 21.49 -8.93 15.15
N ASP A 182 22.16 -10.04 15.48
CA ASP A 182 23.62 -10.25 15.33
C ASP A 182 24.02 -10.67 13.90
N ASP A 183 23.09 -10.60 12.94
CA ASP A 183 23.30 -10.99 11.54
C ASP A 183 24.09 -9.93 10.73
N GLU A 184 24.91 -10.38 9.77
CA GLU A 184 25.64 -9.50 8.85
C GLU A 184 24.72 -8.66 7.94
N ASP A 185 23.47 -9.11 7.75
CA ASP A 185 22.41 -8.39 7.03
C ASP A 185 21.15 -8.34 7.92
N PRO A 186 21.03 -7.33 8.79
CA PRO A 186 19.97 -7.29 9.79
C PRO A 186 18.61 -7.10 9.11
N TYR A 187 17.68 -8.02 9.39
CA TYR A 187 16.26 -7.90 9.02
C TYR A 187 15.38 -7.74 10.26
N TYR A 188 14.19 -7.20 10.07
CA TYR A 188 13.16 -7.05 11.10
C TYR A 188 11.98 -7.98 10.81
N ASP A 189 11.66 -8.85 11.76
CA ASP A 189 10.45 -9.65 11.73
C ASP A 189 9.26 -8.84 12.24
N SER A 190 8.32 -8.54 11.35
CA SER A 190 7.08 -7.81 11.65
C SER A 190 5.88 -8.73 11.92
N SER A 191 6.11 -10.03 12.14
CA SER A 191 5.04 -11.01 12.35
C SER A 191 4.16 -10.71 13.58
N HIS A 192 4.72 -10.09 14.61
CA HIS A 192 3.99 -9.70 15.83
C HIS A 192 3.15 -8.42 15.68
N GLU A 193 3.45 -7.58 14.68
CA GLU A 193 2.72 -6.34 14.45
C GLU A 193 1.25 -6.63 14.10
N GLN A 194 0.33 -5.81 14.61
CA GLN A 194 -1.09 -6.00 14.34
C GLN A 194 -1.44 -5.59 12.90
N PRO A 195 -2.23 -6.39 12.16
CA PRO A 195 -2.72 -6.00 10.84
C PRO A 195 -3.66 -4.80 10.91
N ILE A 196 -3.64 -3.97 9.87
CA ILE A 196 -4.50 -2.80 9.75
C ILE A 196 -5.46 -3.01 8.58
N PRO A 197 -6.77 -3.06 8.83
CA PRO A 197 -7.76 -3.27 7.77
C PRO A 197 -7.87 -2.03 6.89
N ARG A 198 -8.22 -2.24 5.62
CA ARG A 198 -8.44 -1.18 4.62
C ARG A 198 -9.43 -0.11 5.11
N GLU A 199 -10.47 -0.54 5.82
CA GLU A 199 -11.52 0.31 6.39
C GLU A 199 -10.96 1.39 7.32
N PHE A 200 -9.84 1.12 8.01
CA PHE A 200 -9.17 2.10 8.86
C PHE A 200 -8.82 3.40 8.12
N PHE A 201 -8.46 3.28 6.84
CA PHE A 201 -8.02 4.40 5.99
C PHE A 201 -9.18 5.13 5.32
N PHE A 202 -10.29 4.44 5.05
CA PHE A 202 -11.34 4.93 4.17
C PHE A 202 -12.70 5.11 4.82
N SER A 203 -12.95 4.48 5.97
CA SER A 203 -14.20 4.58 6.71
C SER A 203 -14.02 5.54 7.88
N SER A 204 -14.72 6.68 7.85
CA SER A 204 -14.57 7.74 8.84
C SER A 204 -14.94 7.32 10.26
N ASP A 205 -15.84 6.34 10.37
CA ASP A 205 -16.42 5.78 11.59
C ASP A 205 -15.81 4.44 12.01
N PHE A 206 -14.77 3.97 11.31
CA PHE A 206 -14.11 2.72 11.68
C PHE A 206 -13.41 2.85 13.03
N ASP A 207 -13.87 2.05 13.98
CA ASP A 207 -13.27 1.90 15.31
C ASP A 207 -12.36 0.67 15.34
N TYR A 208 -11.08 0.88 15.62
CA TYR A 208 -10.04 -0.17 15.65
C TYR A 208 -10.14 -0.98 16.94
N THR A 209 -11.14 -1.86 16.98
CA THR A 209 -11.34 -2.85 18.05
C THR A 209 -11.04 -4.25 17.53
N PRO A 210 -10.66 -5.22 18.39
CA PRO A 210 -10.39 -6.59 17.96
C PRO A 210 -11.51 -7.20 17.11
N ARG A 211 -12.77 -6.97 17.49
CA ARG A 211 -13.94 -7.46 16.76
C ARG A 211 -14.08 -6.83 15.38
N ASN A 212 -14.00 -5.49 15.28
CA ASN A 212 -14.18 -4.80 14.00
C ASN A 212 -13.02 -5.11 13.05
N THR A 213 -11.80 -5.17 13.58
CA THR A 213 -10.61 -5.57 12.83
C THR A 213 -10.75 -7.00 12.31
N GLN A 214 -11.17 -7.96 13.15
CA GLN A 214 -11.37 -9.33 12.71
C GLN A 214 -12.40 -9.43 11.56
N VAL A 215 -13.55 -8.76 11.69
CA VAL A 215 -14.59 -8.75 10.65
C VAL A 215 -14.07 -8.14 9.35
N ALA A 216 -13.38 -7.02 9.42
CA ALA A 216 -12.84 -6.33 8.25
C ALA A 216 -11.79 -7.18 7.52
N LEU A 217 -10.86 -7.81 8.26
CA LEU A 217 -9.83 -8.65 7.68
C LEU A 217 -10.40 -9.95 7.08
N ASP A 218 -11.37 -10.60 7.73
CA ASP A 218 -12.02 -11.78 7.16
C ASP A 218 -12.83 -11.43 5.90
N ASN A 219 -13.51 -10.28 5.90
CA ASN A 219 -14.21 -9.77 4.72
C ASN A 219 -13.24 -9.51 3.57
N LEU A 220 -12.08 -8.90 3.82
CA LEU A 220 -11.06 -8.70 2.80
C LEU A 220 -10.61 -10.06 2.23
N LEU A 221 -10.13 -10.97 3.10
CA LEU A 221 -9.57 -12.25 2.68
C LEU A 221 -10.57 -13.12 1.92
N SER A 222 -11.81 -13.18 2.38
CA SER A 222 -12.86 -13.99 1.76
C SER A 222 -13.30 -13.52 0.38
N ASN A 223 -12.97 -12.27 0.02
CA ASN A 223 -13.21 -11.70 -1.31
C ASN A 223 -11.97 -11.73 -2.22
N LEU A 224 -10.81 -12.18 -1.72
CA LEU A 224 -9.62 -12.40 -2.54
C LEU A 224 -9.77 -13.67 -3.38
N SER A 225 -9.17 -13.65 -4.57
CA SER A 225 -9.20 -14.78 -5.50
C SER A 225 -7.84 -14.97 -6.13
N TYR A 226 -7.08 -15.96 -5.63
CA TYR A 226 -5.76 -16.31 -6.18
C TYR A 226 -5.82 -16.84 -7.62
N THR A 227 -7.00 -17.22 -8.11
CA THR A 227 -7.21 -17.60 -9.52
C THR A 227 -7.35 -16.39 -10.45
N ASN A 228 -7.79 -15.25 -9.92
CA ASN A 228 -7.96 -14.00 -10.69
C ASN A 228 -6.80 -13.01 -10.47
N ASN A 229 -6.09 -13.14 -9.35
CA ASN A 229 -4.91 -12.35 -8.99
C ASN A 229 -3.73 -13.30 -8.78
N GLU A 230 -2.95 -13.48 -9.84
CA GLU A 230 -1.79 -14.36 -9.94
C GLU A 230 -0.65 -14.00 -8.98
N LEU A 231 -0.66 -12.80 -8.41
CA LEU A 231 0.33 -12.35 -7.43
C LEU A 231 0.06 -12.92 -6.02
N LEU A 232 -1.12 -13.50 -5.80
CA LEU A 232 -1.46 -14.21 -4.59
C LEU A 232 -1.00 -15.67 -4.65
N ASN A 233 -0.61 -16.22 -3.50
CA ASN A 233 -0.25 -17.63 -3.34
C ASN A 233 -1.49 -18.52 -3.27
N THR A 234 -1.36 -19.77 -3.73
CA THR A 234 -2.42 -20.76 -3.50
C THR A 234 -2.39 -21.23 -2.05
N PRO A 235 -3.51 -21.76 -1.51
CA PRO A 235 -3.53 -22.36 -0.17
C PRO A 235 -2.43 -23.42 0.03
N GLU A 236 -2.15 -24.22 -0.99
CA GLU A 236 -1.12 -25.27 -0.95
C GLU A 236 0.29 -24.67 -0.78
N THR A 237 0.60 -23.60 -1.53
CA THR A 237 1.88 -22.89 -1.39
C THR A 237 2.00 -22.26 0.00
N MET A 238 0.96 -21.61 0.49
CA MET A 238 0.96 -21.01 1.83
C MET A 238 1.23 -22.06 2.93
N LEU A 239 0.56 -23.21 2.86
CA LEU A 239 0.75 -24.31 3.80
C LEU A 239 2.17 -24.89 3.72
N ALA A 240 2.73 -25.03 2.51
CA ALA A 240 4.11 -25.47 2.31
C ALA A 240 5.13 -24.48 2.91
N GLU A 241 4.80 -23.19 2.94
CA GLU A 241 5.56 -22.11 3.59
C GLU A 241 5.26 -21.98 5.10
N GLY A 242 4.53 -22.95 5.67
CA GLY A 242 4.28 -23.04 7.12
C GLY A 242 3.13 -22.17 7.62
N PHE A 243 2.22 -21.72 6.76
CA PHE A 243 1.01 -21.00 7.17
C PHE A 243 0.18 -21.81 8.17
N ILE A 244 -0.34 -21.16 9.20
CA ILE A 244 -1.16 -21.76 10.25
C ILE A 244 -2.58 -21.19 10.16
N GLY A 245 -3.57 -22.08 10.14
CA GLY A 245 -4.99 -21.74 10.06
C GLY A 245 -5.58 -22.02 8.67
N THR A 246 -6.79 -21.50 8.43
CA THR A 246 -7.47 -21.64 7.14
C THR A 246 -7.07 -20.51 6.18
N SER A 247 -6.48 -20.84 5.04
CA SER A 247 -6.12 -19.84 4.01
C SER A 247 -7.33 -19.01 3.59
N TYR A 248 -7.14 -17.70 3.42
CA TYR A 248 -8.18 -16.75 3.01
C TYR A 248 -9.36 -16.64 4.00
N ARG A 249 -9.09 -16.93 5.28
CA ARG A 249 -9.98 -16.65 6.41
C ARG A 249 -9.18 -16.04 7.55
N TYR A 250 -9.72 -15.03 8.21
CA TYR A 250 -9.06 -14.41 9.35
C TYR A 250 -9.60 -14.96 10.67
N GLY A 251 -8.72 -15.58 11.48
CA GLY A 251 -9.11 -16.18 12.77
C GLY A 251 -9.92 -17.48 12.64
N GLY A 252 -9.90 -18.13 11.48
CA GLY A 252 -10.43 -19.49 11.33
C GLY A 252 -9.43 -20.52 11.85
N GLU A 253 -9.73 -21.13 12.99
CA GLU A 253 -9.10 -22.39 13.46
C GLU A 253 -9.47 -23.57 12.54
#